data_AF-A0AAE9IRX5-F1
#
_entry.id   AF-A0AAE9IRX5-F1
#
_cell.length_a   1.000
_cell.length_b   1.000
_cell.length_c   1.000
_cell.angle_alpha   90.00
_cell.angle_beta   90.00
_cell.angle_gamma   90.00
#
_symmetry.space_group_name_H-M   'P 1'
#
loop_
_entity.id
_entity.type
_entity.pdbx_description
1 polymer ?
#
loop_
_entity_poly.entity_id
_entity_poly.type
_entity_poly.pdbx_seq_one_letter_code
_entity_poly.pdbx_strand_id
1 'polypeptide(L)'
;MPSSTSSSSTKSIIKSRGIKKIEKRLTATQYVRKYTEMLVLGVRRTYALERLVDAECPIRAFEENLTEKVLEKHIAPLGMYTFHLNKLAQKFDKIRRKDLINAQRKVAESRECNAYIENQKMILEQKTQAEVNELFAAAMGSTCAPKKTSIKPDYSKYRIVKRSKTSTSSTPTSSSSSLFSSPTSQ
;
A
#
# COMPACT_ATOMS: atom_id res chain seq x y z
N MET A 1 57.26 -12.94 -43.00
CA MET A 1 56.59 -13.91 -42.09
C MET A 1 57.72 -14.64 -41.37
N PRO A 2 57.90 -14.63 -40.03
CA PRO A 2 56.92 -14.69 -38.92
C PRO A 2 56.91 -13.39 -38.06
N SER A 3 55.77 -12.90 -37.55
CA SER A 3 55.02 -13.21 -36.31
C SER A 3 55.58 -12.59 -35.01
N SER A 4 54.81 -11.63 -34.52
CA SER A 4 54.82 -10.86 -33.26
C SER A 4 55.19 -11.66 -32.01
N THR A 5 55.71 -11.01 -30.95
CA THR A 5 54.94 -10.72 -29.71
C THR A 5 55.76 -9.79 -28.80
N SER A 6 55.21 -8.61 -28.50
CA SER A 6 55.67 -7.71 -27.45
C SER A 6 55.09 -8.15 -26.10
N SER A 7 55.89 -8.24 -25.04
CA SER A 7 55.38 -8.33 -23.67
C SER A 7 56.21 -7.46 -22.72
N SER A 8 55.83 -6.18 -22.69
CA SER A 8 56.24 -5.21 -21.66
C SER A 8 55.68 -5.66 -20.31
N SER A 9 56.56 -6.15 -19.42
CA SER A 9 56.23 -6.49 -18.04
C SER A 9 56.01 -5.21 -17.22
N THR A 10 54.77 -4.72 -17.20
CA THR A 10 54.34 -3.72 -16.22
C THR A 10 54.16 -4.42 -14.88
N LYS A 11 55.13 -4.25 -13.98
CA LYS A 11 55.00 -4.61 -12.56
C LYS A 11 53.85 -3.79 -11.96
N SER A 12 52.65 -4.35 -11.93
CA SER A 12 51.55 -3.81 -11.15
C SER A 12 51.86 -4.07 -9.67
N ILE A 13 52.23 -2.99 -8.96
CA ILE A 13 52.25 -2.98 -7.51
C ILE A 13 50.79 -3.14 -7.08
N ILE A 14 50.39 -4.38 -6.80
CA ILE A 14 49.13 -4.68 -6.14
C ILE A 14 49.25 -4.09 -4.74
N LYS A 15 48.70 -2.88 -4.54
CA LYS A 15 48.41 -2.37 -3.20
C LYS A 15 47.43 -3.35 -2.57
N SER A 16 47.93 -4.25 -1.73
CA SER A 16 47.11 -5.09 -0.88
C SER A 16 46.20 -4.16 -0.08
N ARG A 17 44.94 -4.06 -0.50
CA ARG A 17 43.88 -3.51 0.35
C ARG A 17 43.85 -4.43 1.56
N GLY A 18 44.48 -4.00 2.64
CA GLY A 18 44.37 -4.66 3.93
C GLY A 18 42.88 -4.88 4.18
N ILE A 19 42.51 -6.13 4.40
CA ILE A 19 41.20 -6.49 4.93
C ILE A 19 41.10 -5.73 6.24
N LYS A 20 40.42 -4.58 6.21
CA LYS A 20 40.05 -3.90 7.44
C LYS A 20 39.26 -4.94 8.21
N LYS A 21 39.77 -5.38 9.36
CA LYS A 21 39.00 -6.19 10.32
C LYS A 21 37.64 -5.50 10.38
N ILE A 22 36.60 -6.18 9.93
CA ILE A 22 35.24 -5.76 10.19
C ILE A 22 35.14 -5.87 11.71
N GLU A 23 35.40 -4.78 12.43
CA GLU A 23 34.98 -4.66 13.81
C GLU A 23 33.48 -4.96 13.76
N LYS A 24 33.10 -6.15 14.19
CA LYS A 24 31.71 -6.53 14.35
C LYS A 24 31.12 -5.48 15.28
N ARG A 25 30.41 -4.50 14.72
CA ARG A 25 29.65 -3.54 15.51
C ARG A 25 28.71 -4.39 16.36
N LEU A 26 29.02 -4.48 17.65
CA LEU A 26 28.17 -5.18 18.60
C LEU A 26 26.78 -4.56 18.48
N THR A 27 25.76 -5.39 18.35
CA THR A 27 24.39 -4.89 18.35
C THR A 27 24.10 -4.26 19.72
N ALA A 28 23.17 -3.31 19.79
CA ALA A 28 22.76 -2.69 21.05
C ALA A 28 22.41 -3.75 22.11
N THR A 29 21.68 -4.79 21.71
CA THR A 29 21.35 -5.94 22.57
C THR A 29 22.59 -6.68 23.07
N GLN A 30 23.60 -6.93 22.22
CA GLN A 30 24.84 -7.59 22.63
C GLN A 30 25.67 -6.72 23.59
N TYR A 31 25.71 -5.41 23.37
CA TYR A 31 26.38 -4.47 24.26
C TYR A 31 25.74 -4.49 25.65
N VAL A 32 24.41 -4.33 25.72
CA VAL A 32 23.65 -4.36 26.98
C VAL A 32 23.79 -5.73 27.67
N ARG A 33 23.74 -6.83 26.91
CA ARG A 33 23.93 -8.19 27.43
C ARG A 33 25.25 -8.33 28.17
N LYS A 34 26.36 -7.93 27.54
CA LYS A 34 27.71 -8.04 28.11
C LYS A 34 27.80 -7.43 29.51
N TYR A 35 27.30 -6.21 29.68
CA TYR A 35 27.36 -5.54 30.99
C TYR A 35 26.31 -6.05 31.96
N THR A 36 25.15 -6.48 31.47
CA THR A 36 24.13 -7.13 32.30
C THR A 36 24.66 -8.45 32.90
N GLU A 37 25.34 -9.27 32.09
CA GLU A 37 26.00 -10.50 32.54
C GLU A 37 27.09 -10.21 33.58
N MET A 38 27.87 -9.13 33.42
CA MET A 38 28.84 -8.71 34.44
C MET A 38 28.18 -8.40 35.79
N LEU A 39 26.95 -7.86 35.80
CA LEU A 39 26.20 -7.64 37.04
C LEU A 39 25.76 -8.96 37.69
N VAL A 40 25.30 -9.93 36.88
CA VAL A 40 24.91 -11.27 37.36
C VAL A 40 26.10 -12.01 37.96
N LEU A 41 27.23 -12.01 37.26
CA LEU A 41 28.49 -12.62 37.71
C LEU A 41 29.14 -11.86 38.88
N GLY A 42 28.69 -10.63 39.14
CA GLY A 42 29.22 -9.80 40.21
C GLY A 42 30.61 -9.22 39.96
N VAL A 43 31.06 -9.21 38.71
CA VAL A 43 32.40 -8.76 38.32
C VAL A 43 32.35 -7.30 37.86
N ARG A 44 33.19 -6.44 38.46
CA ARG A 44 33.31 -5.01 38.11
C ARG A 44 31.94 -4.30 37.99
N ARG A 45 31.10 -4.46 39.01
CA ARG A 45 29.71 -3.94 39.04
C ARG A 45 29.62 -2.44 38.75
N THR A 46 30.50 -1.62 39.35
CA THR A 46 30.58 -0.17 39.10
C THR A 46 30.76 0.15 37.63
N TYR A 47 31.75 -0.47 37.00
CA TYR A 47 32.05 -0.29 35.58
C TYR A 47 30.87 -0.74 34.70
N ALA A 48 30.26 -1.89 35.01
CA ALA A 48 29.10 -2.37 34.27
C ALA A 48 27.91 -1.40 34.38
N LEU A 49 27.64 -0.87 35.57
CA LEU A 49 26.57 0.12 35.79
C LEU A 49 26.83 1.42 35.04
N GLU A 50 28.06 1.95 35.09
CA GLU A 50 28.45 3.16 34.36
C GLU A 50 28.27 2.97 32.84
N ARG A 51 28.73 1.83 32.32
CA ARG A 51 28.55 1.49 30.89
C ARG A 51 27.09 1.34 30.48
N LEU A 52 26.23 0.84 31.35
CA LEU A 52 24.78 0.76 31.10
C LEU A 52 24.12 2.14 31.17
N VAL A 53 24.59 3.04 32.05
CA VAL A 53 24.14 4.43 32.13
C VAL A 53 24.50 5.20 30.85
N ASP A 54 25.70 4.99 30.31
CA ASP A 54 26.16 5.69 29.10
C ASP A 54 25.64 5.06 27.79
N ALA A 55 25.07 3.86 27.84
CA ALA A 55 24.62 3.13 26.65
C ALA A 55 23.49 3.85 25.90
N GLU A 56 23.74 4.39 24.71
CA GLU A 56 22.69 4.92 23.84
C GLU A 56 21.99 3.78 23.08
N CYS A 57 21.05 3.10 23.75
CA CYS A 57 20.35 1.93 23.22
C CYS A 57 18.82 2.09 23.34
N PRO A 58 18.03 1.51 22.41
CA PRO A 58 16.58 1.49 22.52
C PRO A 58 16.13 0.65 23.73
N ILE A 59 14.94 0.94 24.29
CA ILE A 59 14.45 0.26 25.50
C ILE A 59 14.38 -1.26 25.32
N ARG A 60 14.02 -1.70 24.11
CA ARG A 60 13.95 -3.12 23.72
C ARG A 60 15.24 -3.89 24.01
N ALA A 61 16.41 -3.28 23.85
CA ALA A 61 17.68 -3.95 24.14
C ALA A 61 17.87 -4.25 25.64
N PHE A 62 17.30 -3.43 26.52
CA PHE A 62 17.31 -3.65 27.97
C PHE A 62 16.22 -4.63 28.41
N GLU A 63 15.06 -4.59 27.77
CA GLU A 63 13.95 -5.54 28.00
C GLU A 63 14.33 -6.96 27.59
N GLU A 64 14.94 -7.14 26.41
CA GLU A 64 15.40 -8.45 25.91
C GLU A 64 16.42 -9.11 26.85
N ASN A 65 17.24 -8.31 27.55
CA ASN A 65 18.21 -8.82 28.51
C ASN A 65 17.73 -8.76 29.96
N LEU A 66 16.45 -8.42 30.19
CA LEU A 66 15.84 -8.30 31.52
C LEU A 66 16.66 -7.43 32.49
N THR A 67 17.30 -6.37 31.98
CA THR A 67 18.29 -5.60 32.74
C THR A 67 17.69 -4.97 34.01
N GLU A 68 16.44 -4.47 33.97
CA GLU A 68 15.75 -3.96 35.16
C GLU A 68 15.61 -5.03 36.26
N LYS A 69 15.20 -6.26 35.90
CA LYS A 69 15.09 -7.38 36.85
C LYS A 69 16.44 -7.80 37.41
N VAL A 70 17.49 -7.79 36.58
CA VAL A 70 18.85 -8.10 37.02
C VAL A 70 19.34 -7.05 38.02
N LEU A 71 19.07 -5.77 37.79
CA LEU A 71 19.41 -4.70 38.72
C LEU A 71 18.69 -4.87 40.05
N GLU A 72 17.38 -5.16 40.02
CA GLU A 72 16.58 -5.39 41.22
C GLU A 72 17.08 -6.59 42.04
N LYS A 73 17.44 -7.70 41.37
CA LYS A 73 17.86 -8.92 42.06
C LYS A 73 19.31 -8.89 42.54
N HIS A 74 20.23 -8.40 41.71
CA HIS A 74 21.68 -8.55 41.94
C HIS A 74 22.35 -7.28 42.47
N ILE A 75 21.73 -6.11 42.31
CA ILE A 75 22.34 -4.81 42.63
C ILE A 75 21.59 -4.09 43.75
N ALA A 76 20.25 -4.03 43.70
CA ALA A 76 19.45 -3.33 44.71
C ALA A 76 19.68 -3.81 46.16
N PRO A 77 19.83 -5.12 46.45
CA PRO A 77 20.04 -5.60 47.82
C PRO A 77 21.36 -5.15 48.43
N LEU A 78 22.34 -4.73 47.62
CA LEU A 78 23.66 -4.31 48.10
C LEU A 78 23.63 -2.90 48.70
N GLY A 79 22.62 -2.08 48.41
CA GLY A 79 22.47 -0.70 48.94
C GLY A 79 23.52 0.33 48.49
N MET A 80 24.70 -0.11 48.02
CA MET A 80 25.82 0.77 47.66
C MET A 80 25.69 1.45 46.28
N TYR A 81 24.75 1.00 45.45
CA TYR A 81 24.64 1.44 44.05
C TYR A 81 23.38 2.26 43.76
N THR A 82 22.72 2.79 44.80
CA THR A 82 21.45 3.55 44.71
C THR A 82 21.51 4.69 43.70
N PHE A 83 22.61 5.45 43.65
CA PHE A 83 22.79 6.51 42.66
C PHE A 83 22.72 6.01 41.21
N HIS A 84 23.37 4.89 40.91
CA HIS A 84 23.38 4.30 39.57
C HIS A 84 22.01 3.72 39.22
N LEU A 85 21.35 3.08 40.18
CA LEU A 85 20.00 2.56 40.03
C LEU A 85 18.99 3.67 39.72
N ASN A 86 19.05 4.80 40.44
CA ASN A 86 18.18 5.95 40.19
C ASN A 86 18.41 6.56 38.80
N LYS A 87 19.67 6.70 38.38
CA LYS A 87 20.00 7.16 37.01
C LYS A 87 19.47 6.21 35.93
N LEU A 88 19.64 4.90 36.12
CA LEU A 88 19.15 3.90 35.17
C LEU A 88 17.62 3.88 35.10
N ALA A 89 16.93 3.96 36.24
CA ALA A 89 15.48 4.06 36.29
C ALA A 89 14.97 5.31 35.55
N GLN A 90 15.54 6.48 35.84
CA GLN A 90 15.19 7.72 35.15
C GLN A 90 15.44 7.64 33.64
N LYS A 91 16.53 6.97 33.24
CA LYS A 91 16.85 6.72 31.84
C LYS A 91 15.81 5.83 31.17
N PHE A 92 15.42 4.71 31.78
CA PHE A 92 14.41 3.83 31.21
C PHE A 92 13.07 4.54 31.03
N ASP A 93 12.63 5.31 32.03
CA ASP A 93 11.41 6.13 31.91
C ASP A 93 11.52 7.19 30.82
N LYS A 94 12.68 7.83 30.68
CA LYS A 94 12.93 8.82 29.63
C LYS A 94 12.87 8.18 28.24
N ILE A 95 13.43 6.98 28.07
CA ILE A 95 13.39 6.26 26.79
C ILE A 95 11.95 5.83 26.48
N ARG A 96 11.25 5.19 27.43
CA ARG A 96 9.83 4.79 27.27
C ARG A 96 8.94 5.98 26.89
N ARG A 97 9.10 7.12 27.56
CA ARG A 97 8.34 8.34 27.25
C ARG A 97 8.61 8.85 25.84
N LYS A 98 9.88 8.88 25.42
CA LYS A 98 10.25 9.27 24.05
C LYS A 98 9.66 8.32 23.01
N ASP A 99 9.73 7.01 23.26
CA ASP A 99 9.22 5.99 22.36
C ASP A 99 7.70 6.10 22.21
N LEU A 100 6.98 6.35 23.31
CA LEU A 100 5.53 6.59 23.29
C LEU A 100 5.17 7.84 22.49
N ILE A 101 5.85 8.96 22.71
CA ILE A 101 5.60 10.21 21.97
C ILE A 101 5.88 10.02 20.48
N ASN A 102 6.97 9.33 20.13
CA ASN A 102 7.31 9.03 18.74
C ASN A 102 6.28 8.11 18.09
N ALA A 103 5.78 7.11 18.81
CA ALA A 103 4.72 6.24 18.32
C ALA A 103 3.42 7.03 18.08
N GLN A 104 3.03 7.88 19.02
CA GLN A 104 1.84 8.74 18.88
C GLN A 104 1.98 9.70 17.69
N ARG A 105 3.15 10.32 17.52
CA ARG A 105 3.42 11.21 16.38
C ARG A 105 3.29 10.47 15.05
N LYS A 106 3.88 9.28 14.92
CA LYS A 106 3.77 8.46 13.71
C LYS A 106 2.33 8.07 13.39
N VAL A 107 1.52 7.77 14.41
CA VAL A 107 0.10 7.48 14.23
C VAL A 107 -0.67 8.73 13.77
N ALA A 108 -0.37 9.90 14.33
CA ALA A 108 -0.98 11.15 13.90
C ALA A 108 -0.62 11.51 12.45
N GLU A 109 0.67 11.45 12.09
CA GLU A 109 1.16 11.68 10.73
C GLU A 109 0.53 10.69 9.73
N SER A 110 0.42 9.40 10.11
CA SER A 110 -0.24 8.39 9.28
C SER A 110 -1.73 8.68 9.10
N ARG A 111 -2.43 9.16 10.14
CA ARG A 111 -3.85 9.52 10.06
C ARG A 111 -4.07 10.71 9.14
N GLU A 112 -3.22 11.73 9.24
CA GLU A 112 -3.26 12.91 8.37
C GLU A 112 -3.00 12.54 6.90
N CYS A 113 -2.00 11.69 6.65
CA CYS A 113 -1.70 11.17 5.31
C CYS A 113 -2.88 10.39 4.74
N ASN A 114 -3.49 9.50 5.53
CA ASN A 114 -4.64 8.71 5.09
C ASN A 114 -5.85 9.60 4.77
N ALA A 115 -6.13 10.60 5.61
CA ALA A 115 -7.22 11.55 5.37
C ALA A 115 -7.00 12.37 4.07
N TYR A 116 -5.76 12.76 3.79
CA TYR A 116 -5.42 13.43 2.53
C TYR A 116 -5.66 12.54 1.31
N ILE A 117 -5.25 11.26 1.38
CA ILE A 117 -5.44 10.30 0.29
C ILE A 117 -6.93 10.08 0.03
N GLU A 118 -7.74 9.90 1.07
CA GLU A 118 -9.19 9.74 0.91
C GLU A 118 -9.85 10.98 0.31
N ASN A 119 -9.43 12.18 0.74
CA ASN A 119 -9.95 13.42 0.20
C ASN A 119 -9.63 13.58 -1.31
N GLN A 120 -8.38 13.28 -1.72
CA GLN A 120 -8.00 13.31 -3.13
C GLN A 120 -8.79 12.29 -3.96
N LYS A 121 -9.02 11.10 -3.41
CA LYS A 121 -9.85 10.07 -4.06
C LYS A 121 -11.28 10.57 -4.28
N MET A 122 -11.89 11.17 -3.25
CA MET A 122 -13.24 11.72 -3.35
C MET A 122 -13.35 12.83 -4.41
N ILE A 123 -12.37 13.74 -4.46
CA ILE A 123 -12.35 14.82 -5.46
C ILE A 123 -12.26 14.25 -6.88
N LEU A 124 -11.41 13.24 -7.09
CA LEU A 124 -11.27 12.59 -8.41
C LEU A 124 -12.54 11.85 -8.80
N GLU A 125 -13.16 11.14 -7.87
CA GLU A 125 -14.42 10.41 -8.10
C GLU A 125 -15.56 11.38 -8.44
N GLN A 126 -15.67 12.50 -7.71
CA GLN A 126 -16.66 13.55 -8.01
C GLN A 126 -16.45 14.18 -9.39
N LYS A 127 -15.19 14.48 -9.76
CA LYS A 127 -14.86 15.01 -11.10
C LYS A 127 -15.22 14.01 -12.20
N THR A 128 -14.89 12.74 -12.00
CA THR A 128 -15.22 11.67 -12.95
C THR A 128 -16.74 11.57 -13.14
N GLN A 129 -17.49 11.60 -12.05
CA GLN A 129 -18.95 11.56 -12.11
C GLN A 129 -19.54 12.78 -12.82
N ALA A 130 -18.98 13.97 -12.57
CA ALA A 130 -19.40 15.21 -13.24
C ALA A 130 -19.16 15.15 -14.76
N GLU A 131 -18.00 14.65 -15.18
CA GLU A 131 -17.66 14.46 -16.60
C GLU A 131 -18.60 13.46 -17.29
N VAL A 132 -18.90 12.33 -16.64
CA VAL A 132 -19.89 11.35 -17.14
C VAL A 132 -21.27 11.99 -17.29
N ASN A 133 -21.70 12.77 -16.29
CA ASN A 133 -22.99 13.46 -16.33
C ASN A 133 -23.04 14.51 -17.45
N GLU A 134 -21.95 15.23 -17.70
CA GLU A 134 -21.84 16.19 -18.81
C GLU A 134 -21.94 15.47 -20.16
N LEU A 135 -21.24 14.34 -20.32
CA LEU A 135 -21.29 13.54 -21.54
C LEU A 135 -22.70 13.02 -21.82
N PHE A 136 -23.40 12.58 -20.78
CA PHE A 136 -24.79 12.16 -20.87
C PHE A 136 -25.73 13.32 -21.24
N ALA A 137 -25.56 14.49 -20.62
CA ALA A 137 -26.34 15.68 -20.92
C ALA A 137 -26.10 16.17 -22.37
N ALA A 138 -24.85 16.14 -22.84
CA ALA A 138 -24.50 16.47 -24.21
C ALA A 138 -25.15 15.50 -25.20
N ALA A 139 -25.11 14.19 -24.94
CA ALA A 139 -25.75 13.18 -25.77
C ALA A 139 -27.28 13.39 -25.84
N MET A 140 -27.94 13.59 -24.71
CA MET A 140 -29.39 13.83 -24.62
C MET A 140 -29.81 15.17 -25.25
N GLY A 141 -29.00 16.22 -25.13
CA GLY A 141 -29.24 17.51 -25.77
C GLY A 141 -29.01 17.50 -27.28
N SER A 142 -28.13 16.61 -27.78
CA SER A 142 -27.82 16.47 -29.20
C SER A 142 -28.88 15.74 -30.01
N THR A 143 -29.82 15.02 -29.36
CA THR A 143 -30.98 14.44 -30.03
C THR A 143 -32.02 15.52 -30.31
N CYS A 144 -31.68 16.48 -31.16
CA CYS A 144 -32.70 17.23 -31.88
C CYS A 144 -33.36 16.22 -32.81
N ALA A 145 -34.51 15.69 -32.40
CA ALA A 145 -35.27 14.72 -33.17
C ALA A 145 -35.37 15.25 -34.62
N PRO A 146 -34.90 14.50 -35.64
CA PRO A 146 -35.11 14.92 -37.00
C PRO A 146 -36.62 15.04 -37.15
N LYS A 147 -37.11 16.27 -37.42
CA LYS A 147 -38.51 16.48 -37.80
C LYS A 147 -38.75 15.48 -38.91
N LYS A 148 -39.54 14.44 -38.64
CA LYS A 148 -39.94 13.45 -39.63
C LYS A 148 -40.72 14.22 -40.70
N THR A 149 -40.01 14.74 -41.70
CA THR A 149 -40.62 15.11 -42.95
C THR A 149 -41.03 13.78 -43.55
N SER A 150 -42.31 13.47 -43.42
CA SER A 150 -42.96 12.33 -44.08
C SER A 150 -42.87 12.58 -45.58
N ILE A 151 -41.72 12.29 -46.18
CA ILE A 151 -41.56 12.21 -47.63
C ILE A 151 -42.22 10.90 -48.03
N LYS A 152 -43.51 10.96 -48.35
CA LYS A 152 -44.22 9.82 -48.93
C LYS A 152 -43.53 9.50 -50.27
N PRO A 153 -43.08 8.25 -50.50
CA PRO A 153 -42.56 7.87 -51.80
C PRO A 153 -43.65 8.09 -52.85
N ASP A 154 -43.33 8.81 -53.92
CA ASP A 154 -44.26 8.97 -55.03
C ASP A 154 -44.28 7.68 -55.87
N TYR A 155 -45.42 6.98 -55.79
CA TYR A 155 -45.67 5.75 -56.54
C TYR A 155 -46.35 6.01 -57.89
N SER A 156 -46.63 7.27 -58.26
CA SER A 156 -47.30 7.64 -59.52
C SER A 156 -46.55 7.16 -60.76
N LYS A 157 -45.21 7.01 -60.66
CA LYS A 157 -44.34 6.49 -61.72
C LYS A 157 -44.46 4.98 -61.94
N TYR A 158 -45.04 4.22 -61.01
CA TYR A 158 -45.18 2.77 -61.12
C TYR A 158 -46.60 2.41 -61.58
N ARG A 159 -46.77 2.14 -62.87
CA ARG A 159 -48.04 1.63 -63.42
C ARG A 159 -48.11 0.11 -63.23
N ILE A 160 -48.82 -0.34 -62.20
CA ILE A 160 -49.10 -1.77 -62.00
C ILE A 160 -50.18 -2.18 -63.01
N VAL A 161 -49.79 -2.85 -64.08
CA VAL A 161 -50.74 -3.43 -65.05
C VAL A 161 -51.18 -4.80 -64.56
N LYS A 162 -52.49 -4.96 -64.28
CA LYS A 162 -53.08 -6.28 -64.01
C LYS A 162 -53.01 -7.12 -65.28
N ARG A 163 -52.37 -8.29 -65.21
CA ARG A 163 -52.47 -9.30 -66.26
C ARG A 163 -53.82 -9.99 -66.10
N SER A 164 -54.65 -9.95 -67.14
CA SER A 164 -55.88 -10.72 -67.24
C SER A 164 -55.53 -12.21 -67.14
N LYS A 165 -56.00 -12.90 -66.11
CA LYS A 165 -55.90 -14.36 -66.02
C LYS A 165 -56.87 -14.94 -67.05
N THR A 166 -56.34 -15.66 -68.04
CA THR A 166 -57.11 -16.61 -68.84
C THR A 166 -57.75 -17.64 -67.90
N SER A 167 -59.06 -17.77 -68.00
CA SER A 167 -59.89 -18.64 -67.17
C SER A 167 -59.53 -20.11 -67.40
N THR A 168 -59.10 -20.82 -66.36
CA THR A 168 -59.32 -22.25 -66.26
C THR A 168 -59.87 -22.52 -64.87
N SER A 169 -61.07 -23.08 -64.86
CA SER A 169 -61.95 -23.31 -63.72
C SER A 169 -61.53 -24.57 -62.96
N SER A 170 -61.46 -24.46 -61.64
CA SER A 170 -61.84 -25.53 -60.70
C SER A 170 -62.14 -24.91 -59.33
N THR A 171 -63.36 -25.15 -58.86
CA THR A 171 -64.07 -24.57 -57.70
C THR A 171 -63.65 -25.18 -56.34
N PRO A 172 -64.16 -24.70 -55.17
CA PRO A 172 -63.34 -24.28 -54.04
C PRO A 172 -63.41 -25.22 -52.83
N THR A 173 -62.58 -24.96 -51.81
CA THR A 173 -62.91 -25.36 -50.43
C THR A 173 -62.77 -24.16 -49.51
N SER A 174 -63.90 -23.71 -48.97
CA SER A 174 -64.00 -22.69 -47.94
C SER A 174 -63.89 -23.35 -46.57
N SER A 175 -63.13 -22.76 -45.66
CA SER A 175 -63.41 -22.87 -44.23
C SER A 175 -63.09 -21.55 -43.55
N SER A 176 -64.16 -20.99 -43.00
CA SER A 176 -64.24 -19.80 -42.17
C SER A 176 -64.38 -20.22 -40.71
N SER A 177 -63.69 -19.54 -39.80
CA SER A 177 -64.17 -19.37 -38.42
C SER A 177 -63.56 -18.13 -37.74
N SER A 178 -64.46 -17.16 -37.64
CA SER A 178 -64.65 -16.05 -36.70
C SER A 178 -64.08 -16.08 -35.26
N LEU A 179 -63.66 -14.87 -34.82
CA LEU A 179 -64.10 -14.08 -33.63
C LEU A 179 -63.53 -14.30 -32.19
N PHE A 180 -63.28 -13.14 -31.54
CA PHE A 180 -63.41 -12.78 -30.10
C PHE A 180 -62.42 -13.44 -29.09
N SER A 181 -61.96 -12.88 -27.97
CA SER A 181 -62.14 -11.64 -27.18
C SER A 181 -60.93 -11.47 -26.24
N SER A 182 -60.67 -10.25 -25.78
CA SER A 182 -59.84 -9.94 -24.60
C SER A 182 -60.37 -10.58 -23.31
N PRO A 183 -59.52 -10.70 -22.28
CA PRO A 183 -59.99 -10.46 -20.92
C PRO A 183 -59.09 -9.49 -20.16
N THR A 184 -59.72 -8.42 -19.67
CA THR A 184 -59.32 -7.71 -18.45
C THR A 184 -59.95 -8.45 -17.27
N SER A 185 -59.21 -8.67 -16.17
CA SER A 185 -59.85 -8.73 -14.85
C SER A 185 -58.83 -8.48 -13.73
N GLN A 186 -59.15 -7.41 -12.97
CA GLN A 186 -58.94 -7.09 -11.55
C GLN A 186 -57.59 -7.40 -10.89
#